data_AF-A0AAU0TCN1-F1
#
_entry.id   AF-A0AAU0TCN1-F1
#
_cell.length_a   1.000
_cell.length_b   1.000
_cell.length_c   1.000
_cell.angle_alpha   90.00
_cell.angle_beta   90.00
_cell.angle_gamma   90.00
#
_symmetry.space_group_name_H-M   'P 1'
#
loop_
_entity.id
_entity.type
_entity.pdbx_description
1 polymer ?
#
loop_
_entity_poly.entity_id
_entity_poly.type
_entity_poly.pdbx_seq_one_letter_code
_entity_poly.pdbx_strand_id
1 'polypeptide(L)' 'MYGMRAQDNAPATHFRSDRLCRVNGRLYFNTRENTLEGPFDSPDVALREIQAYIERMQTLCINP' A
#
# COMPACT_ATOMS: atom_id res chain seq x y z
N MET A 1 16.21 -1.84 -32.29
CA MET A 1 16.75 -0.80 -31.39
C MET A 1 15.75 -0.61 -30.27
N TYR A 2 16.24 -0.50 -29.03
CA TYR A 2 15.52 -0.68 -27.76
C TYR A 2 14.24 0.17 -27.63
N GLY A 3 13.17 -0.48 -27.15
CA GLY A 3 11.90 0.17 -26.81
C GLY A 3 12.05 1.05 -25.58
N MET A 4 11.94 2.36 -25.79
CA MET A 4 11.77 3.34 -24.73
C MET A 4 10.27 3.46 -24.46
N ARG A 5 9.79 2.92 -23.33
CA ARG A 5 8.46 3.25 -22.84
C ARG A 5 8.55 4.70 -22.35
N ALA A 6 7.90 5.61 -23.06
CA ALA A 6 7.75 7.00 -22.63
C ALA A 6 7.20 7.00 -21.20
N GLN A 7 7.96 7.59 -20.27
CA GLN A 7 7.46 7.85 -18.92
C GLN A 7 6.32 8.85 -19.05
N ASP A 8 5.08 8.34 -18.97
CA ASP A 8 3.93 9.19 -18.70
C ASP A 8 4.11 9.79 -17.30
N ASN A 9 4.71 10.98 -17.24
CA ASN A 9 4.58 11.92 -16.13
C ASN A 9 3.18 12.54 -16.17
N ALA A 10 2.13 11.71 -16.24
CA ALA A 10 0.79 12.15 -15.95
C ALA A 10 0.74 12.46 -14.46
N PRO A 11 -0.04 13.46 -14.00
CA PRO A 11 -0.43 13.53 -12.61
C PRO A 11 -1.16 12.23 -12.29
N ALA A 12 -0.42 11.24 -11.78
CA ALA A 12 -1.02 10.02 -11.30
C ALA A 12 -2.00 10.50 -10.25
N THR A 13 -3.30 10.35 -10.53
CA THR A 13 -4.29 10.37 -9.48
C THR A 13 -3.85 9.24 -8.58
N HIS A 14 -3.13 9.59 -7.51
CA HIS A 14 -2.90 8.69 -6.40
C HIS A 14 -4.30 8.50 -5.84
N PHE A 15 -5.04 7.57 -6.43
CA PHE A 15 -6.16 6.95 -5.77
C PHE A 15 -5.54 6.52 -4.45
N ARG A 16 -5.88 7.24 -3.38
CA ARG A 16 -5.85 6.70 -2.04
C ARG A 16 -6.83 5.54 -2.10
N SER A 17 -6.37 4.45 -2.72
CA SER A 17 -7.00 3.15 -2.60
C SER A 17 -6.82 2.92 -1.12
N ASP A 18 -7.89 3.15 -0.37
CA ASP A 18 -7.92 2.86 1.04
C ASP A 18 -7.46 1.42 1.14
N ARG A 19 -6.19 1.23 1.55
CA ARG A 19 -5.60 -0.10 1.62
C ARG A 19 -6.40 -0.96 2.61
N LEU A 20 -7.19 -0.30 3.46
CA LEU A 20 -8.15 -0.85 4.39
C LEU A 20 -9.34 -1.52 3.68
N CYS A 21 -9.57 -2.79 3.99
CA CYS A 21 -10.74 -3.54 3.55
C CYS A 21 -11.38 -4.27 4.73
N ARG A 22 -12.66 -4.67 4.58
CA ARG A 22 -13.36 -5.51 5.55
C ARG A 22 -13.60 -6.88 4.95
N VAL A 23 -13.11 -7.93 5.61
CA VAL A 23 -13.33 -9.32 5.23
C VAL A 23 -14.04 -10.01 6.39
N ASN A 24 -15.25 -10.52 6.14
CA ASN A 24 -16.10 -11.16 7.15
C ASN A 24 -16.31 -10.31 8.41
N GLY A 25 -16.50 -8.99 8.22
CA GLY A 25 -16.71 -8.04 9.32
C GLY A 25 -15.45 -7.63 10.09
N ARG A 26 -14.28 -8.17 9.72
CA ARG A 26 -12.98 -7.84 10.33
C ARG A 26 -12.18 -6.91 9.43
N LEU A 27 -11.41 -5.99 10.03
CA LEU A 27 -10.60 -5.02 9.29
C LEU A 27 -9.25 -5.62 8.89
N TYR A 28 -8.86 -5.42 7.64
CA TYR A 28 -7.57 -5.82 7.09
C TYR A 28 -7.02 -4.69 6.24
N PHE A 29 -5.74 -4.74 5.89
CA PHE A 29 -5.23 -3.95 4.77
C PHE A 29 -4.51 -4.79 3.73
N ASN A 30 -4.55 -4.35 2.49
CA ASN A 30 -3.83 -4.98 1.37
C ASN A 30 -2.45 -4.35 1.17
N THR A 31 -1.43 -5.20 1.06
CA THR A 31 -0.06 -4.83 0.66
C THR A 31 0.06 -4.76 -0.86
N ARG A 32 1.21 -4.27 -1.37
CA ARG A 32 1.48 -4.25 -2.83
C ARG A 32 1.71 -5.66 -3.38
N GLU A 33 2.09 -6.59 -2.52
CA GLU A 33 2.30 -8.01 -2.76
C GLU A 33 0.98 -8.80 -2.73
N ASN A 34 -0.15 -8.08 -2.60
CA ASN A 34 -1.50 -8.63 -2.56
C ASN A 34 -1.73 -9.58 -1.36
N THR A 35 -1.04 -9.31 -0.25
CA THR A 35 -1.28 -9.97 1.05
C THR A 35 -2.26 -9.16 1.89
N LEU A 36 -3.08 -9.86 2.68
CA LEU A 36 -3.99 -9.27 3.65
C LEU A 36 -3.32 -9.28 5.03
N GLU A 37 -3.02 -8.09 5.54
CA GLU A 37 -2.49 -7.89 6.88
C GLU A 37 -3.64 -7.58 7.83
N GLY A 38 -3.60 -8.15 9.04
CA GLY A 38 -4.67 -8.07 10.04
C GLY A 38 -5.10 -9.45 10.55
N PRO A 39 -6.27 -9.56 11.23
CA PRO A 39 -7.28 -8.53 11.40
C PRO A 39 -6.90 -7.44 12.42
N PHE A 40 -7.48 -6.25 12.28
CA PHE A 40 -7.35 -5.14 13.23
C PHE A 40 -8.65 -4.88 13.98
N ASP A 41 -8.51 -4.45 15.23
CA ASP A 41 -9.65 -4.17 16.12
C ASP A 41 -10.37 -2.86 15.75
N SER A 42 -9.64 -1.86 15.24
CA SER A 42 -10.19 -0.58 14.83
C SER A 42 -9.53 -0.03 13.55
N PRO A 43 -10.22 0.87 12.83
CA PRO A 43 -9.66 1.53 11.65
C PRO A 43 -8.38 2.30 11.98
N ASP A 44 -8.32 2.94 13.15
CA ASP A 44 -7.15 3.73 13.58
C ASP A 44 -5.89 2.87 13.73
N VAL A 45 -6.03 1.65 14.29
CA VAL A 45 -4.92 0.69 14.40
C VAL A 45 -4.47 0.26 13.00
N ALA A 46 -5.42 -0.07 12.13
CA ALA A 46 -5.10 -0.48 10.77
C ALA A 46 -4.39 0.63 9.98
N LEU A 47 -4.82 1.90 10.12
CA LEU A 47 -4.19 3.04 9.48
C LEU A 47 -2.75 3.27 9.97
N ARG A 48 -2.51 3.11 11.27
CA ARG A 48 -1.16 3.19 11.84
C ARG A 48 -0.24 2.08 11.32
N GLU A 49 -0.76 0.85 11.22
CA GLU A 49 -0.01 -0.29 10.68
C GLU A 49 0.26 -0.13 9.17
N ILE A 50 -0.69 0.42 8.40
CA ILE A 50 -0.49 0.79 7.00
C ILE A 50 0.68 1.77 6.87
N GLN A 51 0.69 2.83 7.68
CA GLN A 51 1.74 3.84 7.66
C GLN A 51 3.11 3.23 8.01
N ALA A 52 3.18 2.43 9.07
CA ALA A 52 4.41 1.73 9.47
C ALA A 52 4.90 0.73 8.40
N TYR A 53 3.98 0.06 7.68
CA TYR A 53 4.35 -0.79 6.55
C TYR A 53 4.92 0.03 5.38
N ILE A 54 4.30 1.16 5.04
CA ILE A 54 4.79 2.05 3.97
C ILE A 54 6.19 2.57 4.30
N GLU A 55 6.43 3.03 5.53
CA GLU A 55 7.74 3.53 5.98
C GLU A 55 8.82 2.44 5.91
N ARG A 56 8.50 1.21 6.33
CA ARG A 56 9.40 0.06 6.21
C ARG A 56 9.74 -0.22 4.75
N MET A 57 8.74 -0.27 3.86
CA MET A 57 8.96 -0.55 2.44
C MET A 57 9.71 0.57 1.72
N GLN A 58 9.48 1.83 2.10
CA GLN A 58 10.25 2.97 1.60
C GLN A 58 11.71 2.91 2.04
N THR A 59 11.96 2.54 3.30
CA THR A 59 13.34 2.38 3.81
C THR A 59 14.05 1.23 3.10
N LEU A 60 13.35 0.11 2.90
CA LEU A 60 13.90 -1.08 2.24
C LEU A 60 14.19 -0.84 0.75
N CYS A 61 13.45 0.03 0.07
CA CYS A 61 13.74 0.36 -1.33
C CYS A 61 14.82 1.44 -1.52
N ILE A 62 15.19 2.18 -0.46
CA ILE A 62 16.16 3.30 -0.52
C ILE A 62 17.60 2.85 -0.22
N ASN A 63 17.82 1.68 0.40
CA ASN A 63 19.17 1.09 0.53
C ASN A 63 19.28 -0.18 -0.32
N PRO A 64 19.93 -0.10 -1.51
CA PRO A 64 20.28 -1.28 -2.32
C PRO A 64 21.42 -2.11 -1.71
#